data_AF-A0A3N2C0T7-F1
#
_entry.id   AF-A0A3N2C0T7-F1
#
_cell.length_a   1.000
_cell.length_b   1.000
_cell.length_c   1.000
_cell.angle_alpha   90.00
_cell.angle_beta   90.00
_cell.angle_gamma   90.00
#
_symmetry.space_group_name_H-M   'P 1'
#
loop_
_entity.id
_entity.type
_entity.pdbx_description
1 polymer ?
#
loop_
_entity_poly.entity_id
_entity_poly.type
_entity_poly.pdbx_seq_one_letter_code
_entity_poly.pdbx_strand_id
1 'polypeptide(L)'
;MITGEQLRLARKAAQLSQGALAEIVGVSLRTIGNWERTEVVPPKHWPDLRAVFPAIDSPHQVPVEPRVEQAPDESEHTLIELSIGDRVRKYRKLEGMSKSELSEETGIPVTVIDRIEAGKRHDLRVQELLSISAAVRVPPAAIMFDVDRPFSGVEVGDPSVTGRVLPTRVIDLVDWLSGQSSDEDEELVDFERDLQEHGPLLIQPVGMVIEATYGPAGERAVRLIKLAKEIDRVAALRDHFRYTILRSANQVWPFREERGHRDTLNEALAANKLLGSEVAEELVAAVGDEGADLQTDMHRYAELTTELDHLHAALEGLGGSPRSSLGAMGRRDMMLFAERIATIRLQDYLRDAPEDPDQPEREKYRKAALARIERELRLFQSIEGDVSRLRERDVAPRDETAEAEGLEPWLQTMNLGVSGAPQDEDFEVDDVTQVELDLVAKQGTRNIEQADEPLRSSADPLGA
;
A
#
# COMPACT_ATOMS: atom_id res chain seq x y z
N MET A 1 27.53 22.30 -29.02
CA MET A 1 26.28 22.42 -29.79
C MET A 1 25.18 22.37 -28.76
N ILE A 2 24.33 23.40 -28.70
CA ILE A 2 23.25 23.44 -27.71
C ILE A 2 22.06 22.65 -28.30
N THR A 3 21.68 21.55 -27.63
CA THR A 3 20.48 20.78 -28.00
C THR A 3 19.21 21.44 -27.46
N GLY A 4 18.06 21.11 -28.04
CA GLY A 4 16.77 21.57 -27.53
C GLY A 4 16.50 21.15 -26.08
N GLU A 5 16.96 19.95 -25.71
CA GLU A 5 16.85 19.43 -24.35
C GLU A 5 17.74 20.19 -23.36
N GLN A 6 19.00 20.46 -23.72
CA GLN A 6 19.90 21.28 -22.90
C GLN A 6 19.32 22.67 -22.65
N LEU A 7 18.72 23.28 -23.68
CA LEU A 7 18.04 24.56 -23.57
C LEU A 7 16.85 24.50 -22.60
N ARG A 8 16.00 23.47 -22.72
CA ARG A 8 14.83 23.27 -21.85
C ARG A 8 15.25 23.09 -20.38
N LEU A 9 16.29 22.30 -20.13
CA LEU A 9 16.82 22.06 -18.78
C LEU A 9 17.43 23.33 -18.19
N ALA A 10 18.29 24.02 -18.93
CA ALA A 10 18.90 25.27 -18.49
C ALA A 10 17.85 26.35 -18.18
N ARG A 11 16.81 26.47 -19.01
CA ARG A 11 15.69 27.39 -18.78
C ARG A 11 14.93 27.05 -17.50
N LYS A 12 14.59 25.77 -17.28
CA LYS A 12 13.89 25.32 -16.07
C LYS A 12 14.73 25.56 -14.81
N ALA A 13 16.03 25.26 -14.86
CA ALA A 13 16.95 25.52 -13.75
C ALA A 13 17.04 27.01 -13.39
N ALA A 14 16.94 27.89 -14.39
CA ALA A 14 16.88 29.34 -14.19
C ALA A 14 15.47 29.88 -13.86
N GLN A 15 14.46 29.02 -13.71
CA GLN A 15 13.06 29.38 -13.44
C GLN A 15 12.46 30.37 -14.46
N LEU A 16 12.93 30.34 -15.71
CA LEU A 16 12.42 31.21 -16.77
C LEU A 16 11.24 30.55 -17.51
N SER A 17 10.19 31.32 -17.79
CA SER A 17 9.18 30.90 -18.75
C SER A 17 9.75 30.95 -20.18
N GLN A 18 9.15 30.22 -21.12
CA GLN A 18 9.56 30.31 -22.54
C GLN A 18 9.39 31.73 -23.08
N GLY A 19 8.40 32.48 -22.59
CA GLY A 19 8.16 33.88 -22.97
C GLY A 19 9.25 34.81 -22.48
N ALA A 20 9.66 34.68 -21.22
CA ALA A 20 10.75 35.47 -20.65
C ALA A 20 12.08 35.20 -21.39
N LEU A 21 12.38 33.94 -21.69
CA LEU A 21 13.57 33.59 -22.47
C LEU A 21 13.49 34.15 -23.91
N ALA A 22 12.31 34.11 -24.54
CA ALA A 22 12.10 34.64 -25.88
C ALA A 22 12.36 36.15 -25.93
N GLU A 23 11.91 36.90 -24.92
CA GLU A 23 12.15 38.33 -24.77
C GLU A 23 13.65 38.64 -24.61
N ILE A 24 14.35 37.91 -23.73
CA ILE A 24 15.79 38.11 -23.48
C ILE A 24 16.63 37.83 -24.75
N VAL A 25 16.30 36.78 -25.50
CA VAL A 25 17.05 36.38 -26.71
C VAL A 25 16.59 37.18 -27.95
N GLY A 26 15.51 37.94 -27.86
CA GLY A 26 14.97 38.72 -28.99
C GLY A 26 14.35 37.86 -30.09
N VAL A 27 13.68 36.77 -29.72
CA VAL A 27 12.98 35.86 -30.65
C VAL A 27 11.52 35.67 -30.24
N SER A 28 10.71 35.04 -31.11
CA SER A 28 9.31 34.75 -30.76
C SER A 28 9.19 33.58 -29.77
N LEU A 29 8.16 33.58 -28.92
CA LEU A 29 7.81 32.45 -28.04
C LEU A 29 7.75 31.12 -28.80
N ARG A 30 7.13 31.12 -29.99
CA ARG A 30 7.03 29.95 -30.87
C ARG A 30 8.39 29.43 -31.31
N THR A 31 9.37 30.31 -31.47
CA THR A 31 10.74 29.95 -31.85
C THR A 31 11.42 29.17 -30.72
N ILE A 32 11.33 29.64 -29.47
CA ILE A 32 11.85 28.90 -28.29
C ILE A 32 11.16 27.54 -28.16
N GLY A 33 9.82 27.50 -28.26
CA GLY A 33 9.08 26.25 -28.19
C GLY A 33 9.36 25.28 -29.34
N ASN A 34 9.81 25.76 -30.50
CA ASN A 34 10.31 24.89 -31.57
C ASN A 34 11.71 24.36 -31.22
N TRP A 35 12.63 25.22 -30.75
CA TRP A 35 13.98 24.82 -30.37
C TRP A 35 13.99 23.75 -29.28
N GLU A 36 13.15 23.87 -28.24
CA GLU A 36 13.06 22.87 -27.16
C GLU A 36 12.47 21.52 -27.61
N ARG A 37 11.72 21.49 -28.73
CA ARG A 37 11.14 20.25 -29.30
C ARG A 37 12.04 19.60 -30.35
N THR A 38 12.84 20.39 -31.04
CA THR A 38 13.80 19.91 -32.04
C THR A 38 15.13 19.59 -31.39
N GLU A 39 15.97 18.77 -32.05
CA GLU A 39 17.26 18.41 -31.48
C GLU A 39 18.30 19.55 -31.48
N VAL A 40 18.18 20.57 -32.36
CA VAL A 40 19.28 21.53 -32.59
C VAL A 40 18.83 22.98 -32.58
N VAL A 41 19.46 23.79 -31.72
CA VAL A 41 19.32 25.26 -31.72
C VAL A 41 20.22 25.86 -32.83
N PRO A 42 19.72 26.79 -33.66
CA PRO A 42 20.52 27.43 -34.70
C PRO A 42 21.78 28.15 -34.13
N PRO A 43 22.99 27.92 -34.70
CA PRO A 43 24.25 28.46 -34.17
C PRO A 43 24.30 29.98 -33.99
N LYS A 44 23.55 30.74 -34.79
CA LYS A 44 23.47 32.20 -34.70
C LYS A 44 22.95 32.71 -33.36
N HIS A 45 22.22 31.89 -32.58
CA HIS A 45 21.66 32.25 -31.28
C HIS A 45 22.47 31.70 -30.09
N TRP A 46 23.54 30.95 -30.33
CA TRP A 46 24.35 30.41 -29.24
C TRP A 46 25.03 31.48 -28.38
N PRO A 47 25.54 32.61 -28.92
CA PRO A 47 26.11 33.67 -28.09
C PRO A 47 25.10 34.24 -27.09
N ASP A 48 23.87 34.51 -27.52
CA ASP A 48 22.80 35.04 -26.67
C ASP A 48 22.42 34.04 -25.59
N LEU A 49 22.26 32.76 -25.95
CA LEU A 49 21.94 31.70 -25.00
C LEU A 49 23.06 31.45 -23.98
N ARG A 50 24.33 31.62 -24.36
CA ARG A 50 25.47 31.53 -23.43
C ARG A 50 25.54 32.72 -22.49
N ALA A 51 25.09 33.90 -22.92
CA ALA A 51 24.99 35.06 -22.06
C ALA A 51 23.93 34.86 -20.95
N VAL A 52 22.81 34.19 -21.29
CA VAL A 52 21.76 33.85 -20.30
C VAL A 52 22.14 32.63 -19.47
N PHE A 53 22.73 31.62 -20.09
CA PHE A 53 23.07 30.33 -19.49
C PHE A 53 24.56 30.01 -19.68
N PRO A 54 25.47 30.59 -18.86
CA PRO A 54 26.90 30.39 -19.02
C PRO A 54 27.34 28.91 -18.96
N ALA A 55 26.58 28.06 -18.27
CA ALA A 55 26.86 26.63 -18.10
C ALA A 55 26.21 25.72 -19.17
N ILE A 56 25.51 26.27 -20.17
CA ILE A 56 24.72 25.46 -21.12
C ILE A 56 25.55 24.49 -21.98
N ASP A 57 26.84 24.80 -22.20
CA ASP A 57 27.76 23.92 -22.93
C ASP A 57 28.49 22.91 -22.03
N SER A 58 28.30 22.95 -20.71
CA SER A 58 28.96 22.02 -19.79
C SER A 58 28.09 20.77 -19.63
N PRO A 59 28.42 19.63 -20.28
CA PRO A 59 27.62 18.40 -20.19
C PRO A 59 27.56 17.80 -18.77
N HIS A 60 28.29 18.37 -17.80
CA HIS A 60 28.48 17.85 -16.45
C HIS A 60 28.18 18.84 -15.31
N GLN A 61 27.55 20.00 -15.59
CA GLN A 61 27.30 21.02 -14.55
C GLN A 61 25.86 21.52 -14.44
N VAL A 62 24.87 20.79 -14.98
CA VAL A 62 23.57 20.86 -14.29
C VAL A 62 23.80 20.11 -12.98
N PRO A 63 23.60 20.72 -11.80
CA PRO A 63 23.61 19.98 -10.55
C PRO A 63 22.61 18.83 -10.72
N VAL A 64 23.15 17.63 -10.93
CA VAL A 64 22.40 16.41 -10.70
C VAL A 64 22.23 16.47 -9.20
N GLU A 65 21.07 16.98 -8.75
CA GLU A 65 20.66 16.78 -7.36
C GLU A 65 20.98 15.32 -7.03
N PRO A 66 21.63 15.05 -5.88
CA PRO A 66 22.07 13.71 -5.55
C PRO A 66 20.90 12.79 -5.79
N ARG A 67 21.09 11.86 -6.73
CA ARG A 67 20.11 10.86 -7.09
C ARG A 67 19.97 9.99 -5.85
N VAL A 68 19.11 10.43 -4.94
CA VAL A 68 18.40 9.55 -4.03
C VAL A 68 17.88 8.45 -4.95
N GLU A 69 18.21 7.20 -4.66
CA GLU A 69 17.50 6.06 -5.22
C GLU A 69 16.04 6.18 -4.80
N GLN A 70 15.32 7.05 -5.49
CA GLN A 70 13.88 7.08 -5.48
C GLN A 70 13.50 5.78 -6.16
N ALA A 71 12.68 5.01 -5.44
CA ALA A 71 11.84 3.95 -5.98
C ALA A 71 11.36 4.32 -7.39
N PRO A 72 11.20 3.34 -8.29
CA PRO A 72 10.86 3.57 -9.69
C PRO A 72 9.84 4.69 -9.79
N ASP A 73 10.26 5.75 -10.47
CA ASP A 73 9.49 6.96 -10.79
C ASP A 73 8.03 6.57 -10.96
N GLU A 74 7.22 6.85 -9.94
CA GLU A 74 5.77 6.97 -10.03
C GLU A 74 5.54 8.17 -10.93
N SER A 75 5.86 7.99 -12.21
CA SER A 75 5.73 8.97 -13.26
C SER A 75 4.35 9.54 -13.09
N GLU A 76 4.32 10.83 -12.75
CA GLU A 76 3.15 11.68 -12.60
C GLU A 76 1.97 11.06 -13.36
N HIS A 77 1.14 10.29 -12.65
CA HIS A 77 -0.28 10.31 -12.94
C HIS A 77 -0.72 11.72 -12.57
N THR A 78 -0.28 12.72 -13.36
CA THR A 78 -1.00 13.96 -13.51
C THR A 78 -2.38 13.46 -13.86
N LEU A 79 -3.25 13.46 -12.87
CA LEU A 79 -4.63 13.04 -13.00
C LEU A 79 -5.20 13.98 -14.04
N ILE A 80 -5.11 13.61 -15.32
CA ILE A 80 -5.61 14.42 -16.41
C ILE A 80 -7.10 14.50 -16.13
N GLU A 81 -7.54 15.64 -15.62
CA GLU A 81 -8.96 15.94 -15.52
C GLU A 81 -9.50 15.82 -16.93
N LEU A 82 -10.37 14.83 -17.14
CA LEU A 82 -10.98 14.65 -18.44
C LEU A 82 -11.74 15.93 -18.75
N SER A 83 -11.52 16.51 -19.92
CA SER A 83 -12.36 17.62 -20.36
C SER A 83 -13.76 17.12 -20.72
N ILE A 84 -14.75 18.00 -20.78
CA ILE A 84 -16.08 17.67 -21.34
C ILE A 84 -15.93 17.02 -22.73
N GLY A 85 -14.99 17.53 -23.54
CA GLY A 85 -14.69 16.97 -24.85
C GLY A 85 -14.19 15.52 -24.81
N ASP A 86 -13.34 15.19 -23.85
CA ASP A 86 -12.83 13.83 -23.67
C ASP A 86 -13.94 12.88 -23.22
N ARG A 87 -14.84 13.34 -22.34
CA ARG A 87 -16.02 12.57 -21.91
C ARG A 87 -17.00 12.32 -23.05
N VAL A 88 -17.33 13.33 -23.86
CA VAL A 88 -18.16 13.17 -25.07
C VAL A 88 -17.53 12.15 -26.02
N ARG A 89 -16.22 12.25 -26.27
CA ARG A 89 -15.48 11.30 -27.10
C ARG A 89 -15.52 9.88 -26.53
N LYS A 90 -15.32 9.73 -25.22
CA LYS A 90 -15.36 8.43 -24.51
C LYS A 90 -16.70 7.75 -24.74
N TYR A 91 -17.80 8.41 -24.39
CA TYR A 91 -19.14 7.82 -24.49
C TYR A 91 -19.57 7.58 -25.94
N ARG A 92 -19.25 8.49 -26.86
CA ARG A 92 -19.51 8.26 -28.30
C ARG A 92 -18.83 6.98 -28.80
N LYS A 93 -17.56 6.75 -28.40
CA LYS A 93 -16.82 5.53 -28.80
C LYS A 93 -17.40 4.26 -28.16
N LEU A 94 -17.89 4.34 -26.93
CA LEU A 94 -18.55 3.21 -26.26
C LEU A 94 -19.84 2.78 -26.96
N GLU A 95 -20.62 3.75 -27.46
CA GLU A 95 -21.80 3.48 -28.29
C GLU A 95 -21.45 3.08 -29.74
N GLY A 96 -20.15 2.98 -30.10
CA GLY A 96 -19.71 2.62 -31.44
C GLY A 96 -19.98 3.68 -32.52
N MET A 97 -20.31 4.91 -32.13
CA MET A 97 -20.67 5.97 -33.05
C MET A 97 -19.44 6.71 -33.61
N SER A 98 -19.48 7.02 -34.91
CA SER A 98 -18.61 8.01 -35.54
C SER A 98 -19.07 9.44 -35.23
N LYS A 99 -18.22 10.42 -35.51
CA LYS A 99 -18.59 11.85 -35.34
C LYS A 99 -19.70 12.28 -36.31
N SER A 100 -19.77 11.65 -37.49
CA SER A 100 -20.81 11.91 -38.47
C SER A 100 -22.15 11.38 -37.97
N GLU A 101 -22.18 10.18 -37.40
CA GLU A 101 -23.40 9.60 -36.82
C GLU A 101 -23.87 10.40 -35.61
N LEU A 102 -22.96 10.81 -34.71
CA LEU A 102 -23.34 11.69 -33.60
C LEU A 102 -23.87 13.04 -34.11
N SER A 103 -23.33 13.57 -35.21
CA SER A 103 -23.83 14.81 -35.84
C SER A 103 -25.24 14.66 -36.40
N GLU A 104 -25.51 13.55 -37.07
CA GLU A 104 -26.82 13.24 -37.63
C GLU A 104 -27.87 13.05 -36.53
N GLU A 105 -27.53 12.28 -35.48
CA GLU A 105 -28.43 12.00 -34.35
C GLU A 105 -28.74 13.25 -33.52
N THR A 106 -27.74 14.12 -33.30
CA THR A 106 -27.89 15.32 -32.45
C THR A 106 -28.36 16.56 -33.21
N GLY A 107 -28.23 16.58 -34.54
CA GLY A 107 -28.37 17.78 -35.36
C GLY A 107 -27.23 18.81 -35.17
N ILE A 108 -26.19 18.50 -34.39
CA ILE A 108 -25.03 19.37 -34.16
C ILE A 108 -24.03 19.15 -35.30
N PRO A 109 -23.53 20.19 -35.99
CA PRO A 109 -22.58 20.01 -37.09
C PRO A 109 -21.31 19.25 -36.65
N VAL A 110 -20.81 18.33 -37.50
CA VAL A 110 -19.57 17.55 -37.24
C VAL A 110 -18.40 18.44 -36.81
N THR A 111 -18.26 19.63 -37.40
CA THR A 111 -17.19 20.60 -37.08
C THR A 111 -17.30 21.15 -35.66
N VAL A 112 -18.52 21.22 -35.10
CA VAL A 112 -18.76 21.63 -33.71
C VAL A 112 -18.43 20.49 -32.77
N ILE A 113 -18.86 19.26 -33.08
CA ILE A 113 -18.48 18.05 -32.32
C ILE A 113 -16.96 17.89 -32.27
N ASP A 114 -16.27 18.09 -33.40
CA ASP A 114 -14.81 18.08 -33.50
C ASP A 114 -14.15 19.09 -32.55
N ARG A 115 -14.70 20.32 -32.47
CA ARG A 115 -14.17 21.38 -31.59
C ARG A 115 -14.44 21.08 -30.12
N ILE A 116 -15.61 20.53 -29.80
CA ILE A 116 -15.95 20.07 -28.44
C ILE A 116 -14.98 18.97 -28.02
N GLU A 117 -14.87 17.89 -28.80
CA GLU A 117 -13.98 16.77 -28.46
C GLU A 117 -12.50 17.16 -28.41
N ALA A 118 -12.07 18.15 -29.19
CA ALA A 118 -10.69 18.63 -29.17
C ALA A 118 -10.40 19.60 -28.01
N GLY A 119 -11.39 19.89 -27.15
CA GLY A 119 -11.27 20.87 -26.08
C GLY A 119 -11.05 22.30 -26.59
N LYS A 120 -11.41 22.60 -27.84
CA LYS A 120 -11.33 23.96 -28.41
C LYS A 120 -12.56 24.80 -28.09
N ARG A 121 -13.64 24.15 -27.66
CA ARG A 121 -14.90 24.76 -27.24
C ARG A 121 -15.24 24.21 -25.86
N HIS A 122 -15.19 25.06 -24.85
CA HIS A 122 -15.45 24.70 -23.46
C HIS A 122 -16.91 24.98 -23.04
N ASP A 123 -17.62 25.79 -23.83
CA ASP A 123 -19.01 26.19 -23.61
C ASP A 123 -19.97 25.29 -24.40
N LEU A 124 -20.74 24.47 -23.68
CA LEU A 124 -21.82 23.67 -24.24
C LEU A 124 -23.16 24.34 -23.91
N ARG A 125 -24.00 24.59 -24.90
CA ARG A 125 -25.38 25.02 -24.62
C ARG A 125 -26.13 23.86 -23.97
N VAL A 126 -27.08 24.17 -23.09
CA VAL A 126 -27.93 23.15 -22.43
C VAL A 126 -28.60 22.24 -23.46
N GLN A 127 -29.13 22.79 -24.56
CA GLN A 127 -29.72 22.00 -25.63
C GLN A 127 -28.71 21.06 -26.30
N GLU A 128 -27.47 21.51 -26.55
CA GLU A 128 -26.41 20.66 -27.13
C GLU A 128 -26.02 19.53 -26.16
N LEU A 129 -25.90 19.84 -24.87
CA LEU A 129 -25.63 18.84 -23.82
C LEU A 129 -26.70 17.75 -23.79
N LEU A 130 -27.98 18.16 -23.77
CA LEU A 130 -29.11 17.23 -23.73
C LEU A 130 -29.20 16.40 -25.01
N SER A 131 -28.97 17.00 -26.18
CA SER A 131 -28.92 16.28 -27.46
C SER A 131 -27.80 15.24 -27.49
N ILE A 132 -26.58 15.60 -27.07
CA ILE A 132 -25.46 14.66 -27.02
C ILE A 132 -25.75 13.55 -26.00
N SER A 133 -26.21 13.90 -24.79
CA SER A 133 -26.60 12.96 -23.74
C SER A 133 -27.62 11.93 -24.22
N ALA A 134 -28.67 12.38 -24.90
CA ALA A 134 -29.69 11.51 -25.46
C ALA A 134 -29.11 10.57 -26.54
N ALA A 135 -28.29 11.10 -27.44
CA ALA A 135 -27.67 10.34 -28.52
C ALA A 135 -26.71 9.25 -27.99
N VAL A 136 -25.85 9.59 -27.01
CA VAL A 136 -24.91 8.61 -26.43
C VAL A 136 -25.50 7.78 -25.29
N ARG A 137 -26.79 7.98 -24.95
CA ARG A 137 -27.52 7.26 -23.88
C ARG A 137 -26.87 7.32 -22.50
N VAL A 138 -26.31 8.47 -22.16
CA VAL A 138 -25.65 8.71 -20.87
C VAL A 138 -26.26 9.93 -20.20
N PRO A 139 -26.55 9.92 -18.88
CA PRO A 139 -27.08 11.10 -18.18
C PRO A 139 -26.23 12.37 -18.41
N PRO A 140 -26.83 13.57 -18.51
CA PRO A 140 -26.08 14.81 -18.74
C PRO A 140 -24.97 15.06 -17.71
N ALA A 141 -25.21 14.67 -16.45
CA ALA A 141 -24.24 14.79 -15.35
C ALA A 141 -22.93 14.05 -15.64
N ALA A 142 -22.99 12.87 -16.26
CA ALA A 142 -21.80 12.09 -16.61
C ALA A 142 -21.00 12.69 -17.79
N ILE A 143 -21.61 13.56 -18.60
CA ILE A 143 -20.88 14.35 -19.60
C ILE A 143 -20.23 15.58 -18.95
N MET A 144 -20.92 16.19 -17.99
CA MET A 144 -20.43 17.38 -17.29
C MET A 144 -19.28 17.04 -16.34
N PHE A 145 -19.37 15.94 -15.60
CA PHE A 145 -18.45 15.59 -14.52
C PHE A 145 -17.72 14.27 -14.78
N ASP A 146 -16.56 14.10 -14.15
CA ASP A 146 -15.78 12.86 -14.24
C ASP A 146 -16.33 11.79 -13.28
N VAL A 147 -17.39 11.11 -13.70
CA VAL A 147 -18.06 10.08 -12.89
C VAL A 147 -17.19 8.84 -12.62
N ASP A 148 -16.08 8.66 -13.34
CA ASP A 148 -15.09 7.62 -12.97
C ASP A 148 -14.32 7.99 -11.69
N ARG A 149 -14.43 9.26 -11.26
CA ARG A 149 -13.79 9.82 -10.06
C ARG A 149 -14.82 10.58 -9.21
N PRO A 150 -15.79 9.87 -8.61
CA PRO A 150 -16.91 10.49 -7.88
C PRO A 150 -16.47 11.38 -6.71
N PHE A 151 -15.30 11.12 -6.13
CA PHE A 151 -14.75 11.89 -5.01
C PHE A 151 -13.77 12.99 -5.42
N SER A 152 -13.52 13.19 -6.72
CA SER A 152 -12.72 14.31 -7.17
C SER A 152 -13.42 15.62 -6.89
N GLY A 153 -12.66 16.62 -6.44
CA GLY A 153 -13.18 17.97 -6.20
C GLY A 153 -13.53 18.64 -7.53
N VAL A 154 -14.68 19.29 -7.56
CA VAL A 154 -15.11 20.14 -8.66
C VAL A 154 -15.21 21.55 -8.15
N GLU A 155 -14.54 22.47 -8.84
CA GLU A 155 -14.69 23.89 -8.56
C GLU A 155 -16.01 24.38 -9.16
N VAL A 156 -17.00 24.62 -8.30
CA VAL A 156 -18.30 25.18 -8.70
C VAL A 156 -18.40 26.62 -8.29
N GLY A 157 -18.69 27.48 -9.27
CA GLY A 157 -18.91 28.91 -9.08
C GLY A 157 -17.80 29.76 -9.68
N ASP A 158 -18.13 31.02 -9.95
CA ASP A 158 -17.14 32.02 -10.30
C ASP A 158 -16.56 32.60 -9.01
N PRO A 159 -15.25 32.41 -8.72
CA PRO A 159 -14.63 32.93 -7.51
C PRO A 159 -14.80 34.46 -7.38
N SER A 160 -14.99 35.18 -8.48
CA SER A 160 -15.22 36.62 -8.48
C SER A 160 -16.62 37.03 -7.99
N VAL A 161 -17.61 36.14 -8.06
CA VAL A 161 -19.00 36.44 -7.72
C VAL A 161 -19.33 36.07 -6.27
N THR A 162 -18.91 34.89 -5.82
CA THR A 162 -19.28 34.37 -4.49
C THR A 162 -18.20 34.57 -3.43
N GLY A 163 -16.97 34.89 -3.83
CA GLY A 163 -15.80 34.95 -2.94
C GLY A 163 -15.46 33.61 -2.26
N ARG A 164 -16.15 32.53 -2.63
CA ARG A 164 -15.98 31.17 -2.12
C ARG A 164 -16.19 30.19 -3.27
N VAL A 165 -15.14 29.43 -3.59
CA VAL A 165 -15.28 28.17 -4.31
C VAL A 165 -15.66 27.14 -3.24
N LEU A 166 -16.86 26.57 -3.33
CA LEU A 166 -17.17 25.42 -2.51
C LEU A 166 -16.54 24.22 -3.23
N PRO A 167 -15.53 23.55 -2.65
CA PRO A 167 -15.08 22.29 -3.19
C PRO A 167 -16.25 21.30 -3.00
N THR A 168 -16.90 20.95 -4.10
CA THR A 168 -17.98 19.96 -4.09
C THR A 168 -17.48 18.72 -4.80
N ARG A 169 -17.76 17.52 -4.27
CA ARG A 169 -17.34 16.29 -4.94
C ARG A 169 -18.21 16.08 -6.17
N VAL A 170 -17.68 15.38 -7.18
CA VAL A 170 -18.46 15.01 -8.37
C VAL A 170 -19.78 14.33 -7.98
N ILE A 171 -19.75 13.40 -7.01
CA ILE A 171 -20.93 12.66 -6.57
C ILE A 171 -22.04 13.59 -6.06
N ASP A 172 -21.70 14.56 -5.22
CA ASP A 172 -22.67 15.50 -4.66
C ASP A 172 -23.34 16.33 -5.77
N LEU A 173 -22.60 16.69 -6.82
CA LEU A 173 -23.14 17.42 -7.97
C LEU A 173 -24.02 16.56 -8.87
N VAL A 174 -23.69 15.28 -9.01
CA VAL A 174 -24.53 14.32 -9.75
C VAL A 174 -25.85 14.11 -8.99
N ASP A 175 -25.79 13.93 -7.67
CA ASP A 175 -26.97 13.76 -6.82
C ASP A 175 -27.83 15.03 -6.83
N TRP A 176 -27.21 16.20 -6.74
CA TRP A 176 -27.90 17.48 -6.89
C TRP A 176 -28.58 17.63 -8.26
N LEU A 177 -27.88 17.35 -9.36
CA LEU A 177 -28.46 17.44 -10.72
C LEU A 177 -29.56 16.42 -10.99
N SER A 178 -29.50 15.25 -10.35
CA SER A 178 -30.52 14.22 -10.47
C SER A 178 -31.75 14.48 -9.61
N GLY A 179 -31.74 15.55 -8.79
CA GLY A 179 -32.79 15.84 -7.82
C GLY A 179 -32.82 14.84 -6.67
N GLN A 180 -31.73 14.10 -6.47
CA GLN A 180 -31.51 13.21 -5.33
C GLN A 180 -30.78 13.91 -4.18
N SER A 181 -30.66 15.25 -4.22
CA SER A 181 -30.12 16.02 -3.10
C SER A 181 -30.91 15.68 -1.85
N SER A 182 -30.27 14.90 -0.98
CA SER A 182 -30.80 14.51 0.31
C SER A 182 -30.72 15.71 1.23
N ASP A 183 -31.71 16.59 1.15
CA ASP A 183 -31.78 17.73 2.07
C ASP A 183 -31.85 17.29 3.54
N GLU A 184 -32.01 15.99 3.86
CA GLU A 184 -32.08 15.48 5.24
C GLU A 184 -31.62 14.01 5.39
N ASP A 185 -30.47 13.58 4.81
CA ASP A 185 -29.89 12.31 5.26
C ASP A 185 -28.98 12.56 6.47
N GLU A 186 -29.57 12.51 7.68
CA GLU A 186 -28.81 12.55 8.94
C GLU A 186 -27.67 11.50 8.95
N GLU A 187 -27.88 10.36 8.28
CA GLU A 187 -26.86 9.32 8.12
C GLU A 187 -25.67 9.75 7.24
N LEU A 188 -25.90 10.57 6.21
CA LEU A 188 -24.82 11.11 5.36
C LEU A 188 -24.04 12.20 6.08
N VAL A 189 -24.73 13.04 6.86
CA VAL A 189 -24.09 14.05 7.73
C VAL A 189 -23.20 13.38 8.78
N ASP A 190 -23.68 12.29 9.39
CA ASP A 190 -22.90 11.50 10.33
C ASP A 190 -21.69 10.83 9.65
N PHE A 191 -21.86 10.28 8.44
CA PHE A 191 -20.76 9.71 7.66
C PHE A 191 -19.70 10.76 7.25
N GLU A 192 -20.12 11.96 6.84
CA GLU A 192 -19.21 13.06 6.51
C GLU A 192 -18.45 13.58 7.71
N ARG A 193 -19.10 13.63 8.88
CA ARG A 193 -18.45 13.93 10.16
C ARG A 193 -17.37 12.91 10.46
N ASP A 194 -17.68 11.62 10.31
CA ASP A 194 -16.71 10.53 10.51
C ASP A 194 -15.54 10.63 9.51
N LEU A 195 -15.80 10.99 8.25
CA LEU A 195 -14.78 11.19 7.22
C LEU A 195 -13.86 12.39 7.48
N GLN A 196 -14.39 13.48 8.03
CA GLN A 196 -13.60 14.63 8.46
C GLN A 196 -12.78 14.33 9.71
N GLU A 197 -13.35 13.58 10.67
CA GLU A 197 -12.71 13.28 11.94
C GLU A 197 -11.63 12.20 11.80
N HIS A 198 -11.79 11.26 10.88
CA HIS A 198 -10.92 10.10 10.72
C HIS A 198 -10.16 10.04 9.38
N GLY A 199 -10.42 10.98 8.48
CA GLY A 199 -9.86 11.00 7.12
C GLY A 199 -10.56 10.01 6.17
N PRO A 200 -10.24 10.05 4.86
CA PRO A 200 -10.78 9.09 3.90
C PRO A 200 -10.38 7.67 4.32
N LEU A 201 -11.39 6.82 4.54
CA LEU A 201 -11.16 5.40 4.79
C LEU A 201 -10.65 4.76 3.50
N LEU A 202 -9.32 4.70 3.36
CA LEU A 202 -8.64 3.95 2.31
C LEU A 202 -8.88 2.45 2.56
N ILE A 203 -9.99 1.94 2.05
CA ILE A 203 -10.15 0.51 1.84
C ILE A 203 -9.35 0.19 0.57
N GLN A 204 -8.06 -0.09 0.70
CA GLN A 204 -7.32 -0.69 -0.41
C GLN A 204 -7.94 -2.07 -0.69
N PRO A 205 -8.51 -2.29 -1.89
CA PRO A 205 -9.30 -3.46 -2.15
C PRO A 205 -8.45 -4.52 -2.83
N VAL A 206 -8.76 -5.77 -2.55
CA VAL A 206 -8.61 -6.78 -3.58
C VAL A 206 -9.92 -6.80 -4.39
N GLY A 207 -10.08 -5.81 -5.29
CA GLY A 207 -10.86 -5.96 -6.52
C GLY A 207 -12.40 -5.92 -6.54
N MET A 208 -13.10 -5.08 -5.74
CA MET A 208 -14.51 -4.75 -6.05
C MET A 208 -14.86 -3.29 -5.76
N VAL A 209 -15.37 -2.59 -6.78
CA VAL A 209 -16.13 -1.34 -6.67
C VAL A 209 -17.58 -1.69 -7.02
N ILE A 210 -18.51 -1.49 -6.07
CA ILE A 210 -19.95 -1.68 -6.32
C ILE A 210 -20.65 -0.40 -5.86
N GLU A 211 -21.16 0.36 -6.82
CA GLU A 211 -22.07 1.48 -6.60
C GLU A 211 -23.49 0.95 -6.36
N ALA A 212 -24.17 1.47 -5.35
CA ALA A 212 -25.52 1.06 -5.04
C ALA A 212 -26.40 2.26 -4.72
N THR A 213 -27.38 2.52 -5.58
CA THR A 213 -28.50 3.40 -5.31
C THR A 213 -29.53 2.68 -4.44
N TYR A 214 -30.04 3.37 -3.42
CA TYR A 214 -30.96 2.81 -2.43
C TYR A 214 -32.28 2.35 -3.07
N GLY A 215 -32.42 1.03 -3.11
CA GLY A 215 -33.49 0.20 -3.66
C GLY A 215 -33.10 -1.27 -3.45
N PRO A 216 -33.83 -2.28 -3.98
CA PRO A 216 -33.44 -3.70 -3.86
C PRO A 216 -32.01 -4.01 -4.36
N ALA A 217 -31.46 -3.16 -5.23
CA ALA A 217 -30.06 -3.20 -5.67
C ALA A 217 -29.09 -2.70 -4.58
N GLY A 218 -29.45 -1.64 -3.85
CA GLY A 218 -28.74 -1.12 -2.67
C GLY A 218 -28.54 -2.16 -1.58
N GLU A 219 -29.63 -2.85 -1.18
CA GLU A 219 -29.54 -3.92 -0.18
C GLU A 219 -28.62 -5.07 -0.63
N ARG A 220 -28.65 -5.41 -1.93
CA ARG A 220 -27.78 -6.44 -2.49
C ARG A 220 -26.32 -6.03 -2.41
N ALA A 221 -25.98 -4.78 -2.73
CA ALA A 221 -24.62 -4.27 -2.62
C ALA A 221 -24.12 -4.23 -1.17
N VAL A 222 -24.96 -3.79 -0.22
CA VAL A 222 -24.60 -3.82 1.21
C VAL A 222 -24.33 -5.25 1.69
N ARG A 223 -25.13 -6.23 1.24
CA ARG A 223 -24.88 -7.65 1.52
C ARG A 223 -23.58 -8.14 0.90
N LEU A 224 -23.28 -7.77 -0.34
CA LEU A 224 -22.01 -8.10 -1.01
C LEU A 224 -20.81 -7.51 -0.26
N ILE A 225 -20.90 -6.26 0.22
CA ILE A 225 -19.83 -5.61 1.00
C ILE A 225 -19.62 -6.32 2.34
N LYS A 226 -20.71 -6.60 3.08
CA LYS A 226 -20.63 -7.33 4.36
C LYS A 226 -20.00 -8.71 4.16
N LEU A 227 -20.41 -9.42 3.12
CA LEU A 227 -19.89 -10.74 2.80
C LEU A 227 -18.42 -10.69 2.39
N ALA A 228 -18.01 -9.70 1.60
CA ALA A 228 -16.61 -9.51 1.23
C ALA A 228 -15.72 -9.23 2.45
N LYS A 229 -16.19 -8.41 3.41
CA LYS A 229 -15.48 -8.17 4.68
C LYS A 229 -15.35 -9.44 5.52
N GLU A 230 -16.38 -10.27 5.55
CA GLU A 230 -16.33 -11.54 6.28
C GLU A 230 -15.37 -12.53 5.62
N ILE A 231 -15.35 -12.61 4.29
CA ILE A 231 -14.38 -13.41 3.52
C ILE A 231 -12.95 -12.98 3.87
N ASP A 232 -12.66 -11.68 3.88
CA ASP A 232 -11.32 -11.16 4.22
C ASP A 232 -10.91 -11.56 5.65
N ARG A 233 -11.83 -11.41 6.61
CA ARG A 233 -11.60 -11.78 8.01
C ARG A 233 -11.33 -13.28 8.17
N VAL A 234 -12.16 -14.14 7.57
CA VAL A 234 -12.03 -15.60 7.66
C VAL A 234 -10.77 -16.07 6.94
N ALA A 235 -10.43 -15.49 5.78
CA ALA A 235 -9.18 -15.78 5.07
C ALA A 235 -7.94 -15.43 5.89
N ALA A 236 -7.95 -14.26 6.53
CA ALA A 236 -6.90 -13.81 7.45
C ALA A 236 -6.68 -14.79 8.61
N LEU A 237 -7.77 -15.20 9.27
CA LEU A 237 -7.70 -16.17 10.37
C LEU A 237 -7.18 -17.54 9.88
N ARG A 238 -7.67 -18.02 8.73
CA ARG A 238 -7.21 -19.26 8.12
C ARG A 238 -5.71 -19.21 7.84
N ASP A 239 -5.22 -18.13 7.26
CA ASP A 239 -3.81 -17.95 6.93
C ASP A 239 -2.94 -17.84 8.19
N HIS A 240 -3.47 -17.28 9.29
CA HIS A 240 -2.81 -17.30 10.60
C HIS A 240 -2.60 -18.73 11.11
N PHE A 241 -3.66 -19.56 11.14
CA PHE A 241 -3.53 -20.95 11.59
C PHE A 241 -2.63 -21.78 10.66
N ARG A 242 -2.71 -21.55 9.35
CA ARG A 242 -1.78 -22.15 8.37
C ARG A 242 -0.33 -21.84 8.69
N TYR A 243 -0.03 -20.58 9.02
CA TYR A 243 1.31 -20.17 9.41
C TYR A 243 1.77 -20.88 10.68
N THR A 244 0.92 -20.97 11.71
CA THR A 244 1.27 -21.67 12.96
C THR A 244 1.58 -23.14 12.70
N ILE A 245 0.76 -23.83 11.91
CA ILE A 245 1.00 -25.24 11.51
C ILE A 245 2.33 -25.40 10.78
N LEU A 246 2.61 -24.53 9.79
CA LEU A 246 3.87 -24.57 9.05
C LEU A 246 5.07 -24.23 9.93
N ARG A 247 4.90 -23.37 10.94
CA ARG A 247 5.95 -23.05 11.91
C ARG A 247 6.27 -24.25 12.79
N SER A 248 5.26 -24.95 13.32
CA SER A 248 5.48 -26.18 14.09
C SER A 248 6.15 -27.26 13.25
N ALA A 249 5.73 -27.41 11.98
CA ALA A 249 6.42 -28.29 11.03
C ALA A 249 7.89 -27.91 10.83
N ASN A 250 8.23 -26.61 10.80
CA ASN A 250 9.63 -26.17 10.68
C ASN A 250 10.49 -26.51 11.89
N GLN A 251 9.89 -26.55 13.07
CA GLN A 251 10.60 -26.84 14.31
C GLN A 251 10.95 -28.33 14.40
N VAL A 252 10.06 -29.19 13.91
CA VAL A 252 10.17 -30.64 14.06
C VAL A 252 10.78 -31.31 12.82
N TRP A 253 10.57 -30.74 11.63
CA TRP A 253 11.08 -31.24 10.36
C TRP A 253 12.04 -30.22 9.72
N PRO A 254 13.34 -30.26 10.07
CA PRO A 254 14.35 -29.37 9.50
C PRO A 254 14.35 -29.46 7.98
N PHE A 255 14.36 -28.29 7.33
CA PHE A 255 14.08 -28.12 5.89
C PHE A 255 14.88 -29.03 4.95
N ARG A 256 16.09 -29.46 5.34
CA ARG A 256 16.99 -30.23 4.46
C ARG A 256 16.76 -31.73 4.51
N GLU A 257 16.28 -32.26 5.63
CA GLU A 257 16.20 -33.71 5.84
C GLU A 257 14.81 -34.25 5.49
N GLU A 258 13.79 -33.38 5.54
CA GLU A 258 12.38 -33.79 5.50
C GLU A 258 11.52 -33.00 4.50
N ARG A 259 12.09 -32.74 3.32
CA ARG A 259 11.36 -32.06 2.24
C ARG A 259 10.07 -32.79 1.86
N GLY A 260 10.08 -34.13 1.88
CA GLY A 260 8.92 -34.96 1.56
C GLY A 260 7.71 -34.68 2.46
N HIS A 261 7.88 -34.69 3.78
CA HIS A 261 6.80 -34.40 4.72
C HIS A 261 6.22 -32.99 4.52
N ARG A 262 7.07 -32.01 4.16
CA ARG A 262 6.63 -30.62 3.92
C ARG A 262 5.85 -30.47 2.63
N ASP A 263 6.26 -31.16 1.56
CA ASP A 263 5.54 -31.16 0.30
C ASP A 263 4.16 -31.83 0.50
N THR A 264 4.11 -32.98 1.19
CA THR A 264 2.85 -33.66 1.56
C THR A 264 1.96 -32.80 2.46
N LEU A 265 2.54 -32.10 3.44
CA LEU A 265 1.79 -31.19 4.32
C LEU A 265 1.19 -30.01 3.55
N ASN A 266 1.96 -29.40 2.65
CA ASN A 266 1.47 -28.31 1.80
C ASN A 266 0.37 -28.80 0.85
N GLU A 267 0.50 -30.01 0.30
CA GLU A 267 -0.54 -30.64 -0.52
C GLU A 267 -1.82 -30.88 0.29
N ALA A 268 -1.70 -31.41 1.51
CA ALA A 268 -2.83 -31.64 2.42
C ALA A 268 -3.53 -30.32 2.82
N LEU A 269 -2.76 -29.26 3.11
CA LEU A 269 -3.28 -27.92 3.38
C LEU A 269 -4.01 -27.32 2.17
N ALA A 270 -3.44 -27.46 0.96
CA ALA A 270 -4.01 -26.95 -0.28
C ALA A 270 -5.27 -27.72 -0.70
N ALA A 271 -5.32 -29.03 -0.43
CA ALA A 271 -6.46 -29.87 -0.74
C ALA A 271 -7.59 -29.80 0.32
N ASN A 272 -7.40 -29.03 1.40
CA ASN A 272 -8.28 -29.00 2.58
C ASN A 272 -8.53 -30.41 3.17
N LYS A 273 -7.46 -31.22 3.24
CA LYS A 273 -7.48 -32.61 3.75
C LYS A 273 -6.48 -32.83 4.87
N LEU A 274 -6.18 -31.77 5.63
CA LEU A 274 -5.19 -31.85 6.69
C LEU A 274 -5.63 -32.78 7.84
N LEU A 275 -6.86 -32.61 8.33
CA LEU A 275 -7.40 -33.43 9.41
C LEU A 275 -7.52 -34.91 8.99
N GLY A 276 -6.91 -35.80 9.79
CA GLY A 276 -6.90 -37.25 9.53
C GLY A 276 -5.95 -37.67 8.40
N SER A 277 -5.10 -36.78 7.91
CA SER A 277 -3.98 -37.18 7.03
C SER A 277 -2.83 -37.76 7.85
N GLU A 278 -2.12 -38.73 7.29
CA GLU A 278 -0.94 -39.35 7.90
C GLU A 278 0.10 -38.29 8.28
N VAL A 279 0.37 -37.33 7.40
CA VAL A 279 1.32 -36.23 7.66
C VAL A 279 0.89 -35.33 8.84
N ALA A 280 -0.41 -35.16 9.10
CA ALA A 280 -0.88 -34.40 10.26
C ALA A 280 -0.70 -35.19 11.56
N GLU A 281 -0.97 -36.50 11.54
CA GLU A 281 -0.76 -37.39 12.69
C GLU A 281 0.72 -37.48 13.06
N GLU A 282 1.59 -37.63 12.05
CA GLU A 282 3.05 -37.61 12.21
C GLU A 282 3.53 -36.29 12.80
N LEU A 283 3.02 -35.15 12.31
CA LEU A 283 3.39 -33.84 12.83
C LEU A 283 2.98 -33.66 14.29
N VAL A 284 1.74 -34.03 14.64
CA VAL A 284 1.25 -33.95 16.03
C VAL A 284 2.07 -34.86 16.96
N ALA A 285 2.37 -36.09 16.53
CA ALA A 285 3.20 -37.01 17.29
C ALA A 285 4.62 -36.47 17.53
N ALA A 286 5.18 -35.81 16.51
CA ALA A 286 6.56 -35.34 16.55
C ALA A 286 6.72 -34.00 17.32
N VAL A 287 5.66 -33.21 17.48
CA VAL A 287 5.62 -32.02 18.36
C VAL A 287 5.56 -32.39 19.86
N GLY A 288 5.04 -33.56 20.21
CA GLY A 288 5.01 -34.05 21.59
C GLY A 288 3.92 -33.38 22.43
N ASP A 289 4.29 -32.82 23.59
CA ASP A 289 3.33 -32.31 24.59
C ASP A 289 2.50 -31.11 24.08
N GLU A 290 3.03 -30.32 23.14
CA GLU A 290 2.29 -29.23 22.47
C GLU A 290 1.37 -29.73 21.34
N GLY A 291 1.33 -31.04 21.09
CA GLY A 291 0.55 -31.66 20.01
C GLY A 291 -0.95 -31.41 20.12
N ALA A 292 -1.49 -31.23 21.34
CA ALA A 292 -2.90 -30.92 21.56
C ALA A 292 -3.30 -29.51 21.07
N ASP A 293 -2.42 -28.52 21.27
CA ASP A 293 -2.63 -27.16 20.78
C ASP A 293 -2.52 -27.12 19.25
N LEU A 294 -1.53 -27.81 18.69
CA LEU A 294 -1.40 -27.93 17.24
C LEU A 294 -2.60 -28.64 16.61
N GLN A 295 -3.10 -29.71 17.22
CA GLN A 295 -4.31 -30.39 16.76
C GLN A 295 -5.52 -29.44 16.77
N THR A 296 -5.63 -28.60 17.80
CA THR A 296 -6.66 -27.55 17.87
C THR A 296 -6.52 -26.55 16.72
N ASP A 297 -5.31 -26.09 16.43
CA ASP A 297 -5.04 -25.18 15.30
C ASP A 297 -5.37 -25.81 13.94
N MET A 298 -5.08 -27.10 13.76
CA MET A 298 -5.47 -27.85 12.55
C MET A 298 -6.99 -27.95 12.40
N HIS A 299 -7.72 -28.16 13.50
CA HIS A 299 -9.18 -28.15 13.50
C HIS A 299 -9.73 -26.77 13.12
N ARG A 300 -9.18 -25.69 13.70
CA ARG A 300 -9.56 -24.31 13.35
C ARG A 300 -9.28 -23.98 11.90
N TYR A 301 -8.14 -24.39 11.35
CA TYR A 301 -7.82 -24.21 9.93
C TYR A 301 -8.86 -24.89 9.02
N ALA A 302 -9.27 -26.12 9.34
CA ALA A 302 -10.26 -26.85 8.55
C ALA A 302 -11.64 -26.20 8.64
N GLU A 303 -12.10 -25.80 9.84
CA GLU A 303 -13.36 -25.07 10.06
C GLU A 303 -13.41 -23.80 9.22
N LEU A 304 -12.37 -22.97 9.29
CA LEU A 304 -12.29 -21.70 8.56
C LEU A 304 -12.22 -21.90 7.05
N THR A 305 -11.61 -22.99 6.57
CA THR A 305 -11.58 -23.29 5.13
C THR A 305 -12.97 -23.65 4.63
N THR A 306 -13.73 -24.47 5.38
CA THR A 306 -15.13 -24.77 5.06
C THR A 306 -16.02 -23.53 5.13
N GLU A 307 -15.81 -22.66 6.13
CA GLU A 307 -16.53 -21.38 6.24
C GLU A 307 -16.23 -20.46 5.03
N LEU A 308 -14.97 -20.37 4.61
CA LEU A 308 -14.58 -19.60 3.43
C LEU A 308 -15.27 -20.11 2.15
N ASP A 309 -15.37 -21.43 1.98
CA ASP A 309 -16.08 -22.04 0.85
C ASP A 309 -17.58 -21.68 0.87
N HIS A 310 -18.21 -21.68 2.05
CA HIS A 310 -19.60 -21.25 2.21
C HIS A 310 -19.79 -19.76 1.90
N LEU A 311 -18.87 -18.90 2.34
CA LEU A 311 -18.92 -17.47 2.07
C LEU A 311 -18.70 -17.17 0.57
N HIS A 312 -17.78 -17.89 -0.09
CA HIS A 312 -17.60 -17.80 -1.54
C HIS A 312 -18.85 -18.24 -2.30
N ALA A 313 -19.48 -19.36 -1.91
CA ALA A 313 -20.72 -19.81 -2.53
C ALA A 313 -21.87 -18.80 -2.32
N ALA A 314 -21.94 -18.17 -1.13
CA ALA A 314 -22.90 -17.10 -0.88
C ALA A 314 -22.63 -15.85 -1.74
N LEU A 315 -21.35 -15.54 -2.01
CA LEU A 315 -20.94 -14.40 -2.85
C LEU A 315 -21.35 -14.63 -4.29
N GLU A 316 -21.11 -15.84 -4.81
CA GLU A 316 -21.56 -16.26 -6.13
C GLU A 316 -23.09 -16.24 -6.25
N GLY A 317 -23.81 -16.70 -5.23
CA GLY A 317 -25.28 -16.66 -5.19
C GLY A 317 -25.87 -15.25 -5.24
N LEU A 318 -25.12 -14.24 -4.78
CA LEU A 318 -25.49 -12.82 -4.89
C LEU A 318 -25.07 -12.17 -6.22
N GLY A 319 -24.46 -12.94 -7.13
CA GLY A 319 -23.94 -12.46 -8.41
C GLY A 319 -22.53 -11.85 -8.32
N GLY A 320 -21.86 -11.98 -7.16
CA GLY A 320 -20.43 -11.68 -7.04
C GLY A 320 -19.59 -12.77 -7.71
N SER A 321 -18.32 -12.48 -7.97
CA SER A 321 -17.38 -13.48 -8.46
C SER A 321 -16.12 -13.45 -7.60
N PRO A 322 -15.71 -14.56 -6.99
CA PRO A 322 -14.48 -14.63 -6.19
C PRO A 322 -13.21 -14.63 -7.06
N ARG A 323 -13.26 -14.08 -8.30
CA ARG A 323 -12.21 -14.21 -9.32
C ARG A 323 -10.81 -13.98 -8.71
N SER A 324 -10.03 -15.03 -8.80
CA SER A 324 -8.65 -15.25 -8.36
C SER A 324 -7.81 -13.98 -8.19
N SER A 325 -7.93 -13.38 -7.01
CA SER A 325 -6.88 -12.59 -6.41
C SER A 325 -6.16 -13.34 -5.28
N LEU A 326 -6.51 -14.60 -5.04
CA LEU A 326 -5.79 -15.55 -4.19
C LEU A 326 -4.47 -16.03 -4.83
N GLY A 327 -3.72 -15.13 -5.45
CA GLY A 327 -2.27 -15.31 -5.46
C GLY A 327 -1.84 -15.19 -4.00
N ALA A 328 -1.15 -16.20 -3.46
CA ALA A 328 -0.61 -16.20 -2.09
C ALA A 328 -0.16 -14.79 -1.69
N MET A 329 -0.64 -14.27 -0.55
CA MET A 329 -0.29 -12.93 -0.04
C MET A 329 1.16 -12.64 -0.39
N GLY A 330 1.38 -11.63 -1.22
CA GLY A 330 2.72 -11.24 -1.57
C GLY A 330 3.49 -10.86 -0.31
N ARG A 331 4.82 -10.84 -0.37
CA ARG A 331 5.70 -10.43 0.74
C ARG A 331 5.21 -9.14 1.44
N ARG A 332 4.68 -8.19 0.67
CA ARG A 332 4.12 -6.93 1.17
C ARG A 332 2.80 -7.13 1.90
N ASP A 333 1.92 -7.97 1.35
CA ASP A 333 0.61 -8.26 1.95
C ASP A 333 0.77 -9.03 3.26
N MET A 334 1.73 -9.95 3.36
CA MET A 334 2.08 -10.62 4.62
C MET A 334 2.64 -9.67 5.68
N MET A 335 3.47 -8.69 5.29
CA MET A 335 4.00 -7.68 6.22
C MET A 335 2.92 -6.74 6.72
N LEU A 336 2.06 -6.25 5.81
CA LEU A 336 0.90 -5.43 6.16
C LEU A 336 -0.10 -6.22 7.02
N PHE A 337 -0.25 -7.52 6.75
CA PHE A 337 -1.05 -8.42 7.57
C PHE A 337 -0.47 -8.60 8.98
N ALA A 338 0.84 -8.83 9.12
CA ALA A 338 1.50 -8.95 10.41
C ALA A 338 1.41 -7.65 11.24
N GLU A 339 1.58 -6.50 10.59
CA GLU A 339 1.41 -5.18 11.21
C GLU A 339 -0.04 -4.94 11.66
N ARG A 340 -1.02 -5.38 10.87
CA ARG A 340 -2.44 -5.28 11.20
C ARG A 340 -2.83 -6.22 12.35
N ILE A 341 -2.33 -7.45 12.38
CA ILE A 341 -2.51 -8.39 13.51
C ILE A 341 -1.88 -7.81 14.79
N ALA A 342 -0.69 -7.22 14.69
CA ALA A 342 -0.04 -6.55 15.82
C ALA A 342 -0.86 -5.35 16.33
N THR A 343 -1.47 -4.60 15.42
CA THR A 343 -2.34 -3.46 15.76
C THR A 343 -3.63 -3.91 16.45
N ILE A 344 -4.28 -4.96 15.95
CA ILE A 344 -5.50 -5.52 16.57
C ILE A 344 -5.18 -6.06 17.97
N ARG A 345 -4.09 -6.82 18.11
CA ARG A 345 -3.63 -7.30 19.43
C ARG A 345 -3.36 -6.13 20.37
N LEU A 346 -2.72 -5.04 19.90
CA LEU A 346 -2.52 -3.85 20.71
C LEU A 346 -3.85 -3.24 21.18
N GLN A 347 -4.84 -3.15 20.30
CA GLN A 347 -6.16 -2.63 20.64
C GLN A 347 -6.88 -3.52 21.66
N ASP A 348 -6.80 -4.84 21.53
CA ASP A 348 -7.35 -5.78 22.52
C ASP A 348 -6.63 -5.66 23.87
N TYR A 349 -5.28 -5.58 23.87
CA TYR A 349 -4.49 -5.31 25.07
C TYR A 349 -4.84 -3.98 25.75
N LEU A 350 -5.14 -2.94 24.95
CA LEU A 350 -5.53 -1.63 25.47
C LEU A 350 -7.00 -1.59 25.94
N ARG A 351 -7.85 -2.47 25.40
CA ARG A 351 -9.23 -2.65 25.86
C ARG A 351 -9.29 -3.31 27.24
N ASP A 352 -8.39 -4.24 27.51
CA ASP A 352 -8.28 -4.92 28.81
C ASP A 352 -7.47 -4.12 29.85
N ALA A 353 -6.90 -2.97 29.45
CA ALA A 353 -6.17 -2.10 30.36
C ALA A 353 -7.13 -1.37 31.32
N PRO A 354 -6.67 -1.01 32.55
CA PRO A 354 -7.48 -0.25 33.49
C PRO A 354 -8.04 1.03 32.85
N GLU A 355 -9.33 1.30 33.05
CA GLU A 355 -10.02 2.44 32.41
C GLU A 355 -9.45 3.81 32.82
N ASP A 356 -8.88 3.88 34.03
CA ASP A 356 -8.31 5.09 34.61
C ASP A 356 -7.02 5.52 33.89
N PRO A 357 -7.03 6.63 33.13
CA PRO A 357 -5.88 7.09 32.34
C PRO A 357 -4.69 7.56 33.20
N ASP A 358 -4.92 7.89 34.48
CA ASP A 358 -3.89 8.42 35.37
C ASP A 358 -3.18 7.32 36.18
N GLN A 359 -3.57 6.05 36.02
CA GLN A 359 -2.89 4.95 36.70
C GLN A 359 -1.54 4.65 36.04
N PRO A 360 -0.42 4.70 36.78
CA PRO A 360 0.90 4.33 36.27
C PRO A 360 0.95 2.88 35.76
N GLU A 361 0.00 2.04 36.18
CA GLU A 361 -0.16 0.68 35.67
C GLU A 361 -0.57 0.63 34.20
N ARG A 362 -1.41 1.57 33.72
CA ARG A 362 -1.85 1.60 32.31
C ARG A 362 -0.69 1.86 31.35
N GLU A 363 0.20 2.78 31.70
CA GLU A 363 1.41 3.06 30.91
C GLU A 363 2.40 1.89 30.96
N LYS A 364 2.49 1.18 32.10
CA LYS A 364 3.26 -0.06 32.23
C LYS A 364 2.70 -1.16 31.32
N TYR A 365 1.38 -1.33 31.27
CA TYR A 365 0.69 -2.26 30.37
C TYR A 365 0.90 -1.91 28.89
N ARG A 366 0.75 -0.63 28.52
CA ARG A 366 1.01 -0.14 27.16
C ARG A 366 2.44 -0.40 26.71
N LYS A 367 3.43 -0.11 27.55
CA LYS A 367 4.85 -0.37 27.26
C LYS A 367 5.14 -1.86 27.11
N ALA A 368 4.55 -2.71 27.94
CA ALA A 368 4.69 -4.17 27.82
C ALA A 368 4.08 -4.71 26.52
N ALA A 369 2.90 -4.22 26.13
CA ALA A 369 2.25 -4.59 24.88
C ALA A 369 3.06 -4.16 23.64
N LEU A 370 3.55 -2.92 23.63
CA LEU A 370 4.42 -2.41 22.55
C LEU A 370 5.73 -3.20 22.44
N ALA A 371 6.38 -3.50 23.56
CA ALA A 371 7.63 -4.28 23.58
C ALA A 371 7.42 -5.73 23.06
N ARG A 372 6.24 -6.31 23.30
CA ARG A 372 5.87 -7.64 22.76
C ARG A 372 5.67 -7.58 21.25
N ILE A 373 4.93 -6.58 20.77
CA ILE A 373 4.69 -6.36 19.33
C ILE A 373 6.00 -6.12 18.59
N GLU A 374 6.87 -5.27 19.13
CA GLU A 374 8.16 -4.97 18.52
C GLU A 374 9.05 -6.22 18.42
N ARG A 375 9.01 -7.10 19.43
CA ARG A 375 9.72 -8.38 19.40
C ARG A 375 9.18 -9.31 18.31
N GLU A 376 7.86 -9.39 18.16
CA GLU A 376 7.21 -10.19 17.11
C GLU A 376 7.58 -9.66 15.72
N LEU A 377 7.50 -8.34 15.49
CA LEU A 377 7.88 -7.70 14.22
C LEU A 377 9.36 -7.92 13.87
N ARG A 378 10.27 -7.81 14.85
CA ARG A 378 11.71 -8.10 14.64
C ARG A 378 11.96 -9.57 14.30
N LEU A 379 11.21 -10.50 14.90
CA LEU A 379 11.31 -11.92 14.58
C LEU A 379 10.90 -12.19 13.13
N PHE A 380 9.82 -11.54 12.65
CA PHE A 380 9.40 -11.63 11.26
C PHE A 380 10.46 -11.07 10.28
N GLN A 381 11.05 -9.92 10.61
CA GLN A 381 12.15 -9.32 9.82
C GLN A 381 13.43 -10.19 9.83
N SER A 382 13.73 -10.87 10.93
CA SER A 382 14.87 -11.80 11.01
C SER A 382 14.68 -13.02 10.12
N ILE A 383 13.49 -13.62 10.16
CA ILE A 383 13.14 -14.76 9.30
C ILE A 383 13.22 -14.37 7.81
N GLU A 384 12.81 -13.14 7.48
CA GLU A 384 12.97 -12.57 6.13
C GLU A 384 14.44 -12.48 5.70
N GLY A 385 15.32 -12.00 6.57
CA GLY A 385 16.75 -11.91 6.31
C GLY A 385 17.40 -13.29 6.06
N ASP A 386 16.91 -14.34 6.71
CA ASP A 386 17.40 -15.70 6.53
C ASP A 386 16.86 -16.35 5.23
N VAL A 387 15.60 -16.11 4.88
CA VAL A 387 14.99 -16.63 3.63
C VAL A 387 15.56 -15.94 2.38
N SER A 388 15.82 -14.64 2.42
CA SER A 388 16.48 -13.93 1.31
C SER A 388 17.91 -14.42 1.08
N ARG A 389 18.68 -14.67 2.15
CA ARG A 389 20.03 -15.25 2.07
C ARG A 389 20.03 -16.66 1.48
N LEU A 390 18.98 -17.44 1.73
CA LEU A 390 18.81 -18.77 1.12
C LEU A 390 18.48 -18.69 -0.38
N ARG A 391 17.65 -17.73 -0.81
CA ARG A 391 17.31 -17.55 -2.24
C ARG A 391 18.45 -16.97 -3.07
N GLU A 392 19.20 -16.01 -2.54
CA GLU A 392 20.40 -15.48 -3.23
C GLU A 392 21.46 -16.57 -3.45
N ARG A 393 21.53 -17.54 -2.54
CA ARG A 393 22.43 -18.69 -2.62
C ARG A 393 21.98 -19.73 -3.66
N ASP A 394 20.68 -19.84 -3.94
CA ASP A 394 20.13 -20.73 -4.99
C ASP A 394 20.15 -20.08 -6.40
N VAL A 395 20.30 -18.75 -6.49
CA VAL A 395 20.36 -18.01 -7.78
C VAL A 395 21.80 -17.80 -8.28
N ALA A 396 22.82 -18.04 -7.45
CA ALA A 396 24.20 -18.08 -7.91
C ALA A 396 24.38 -19.26 -8.89
N PRO A 397 24.93 -19.04 -10.11
CA PRO A 397 25.08 -20.10 -11.10
C PRO A 397 25.96 -21.22 -10.53
N ARG A 398 25.38 -22.42 -10.38
CA ARG A 398 26.14 -23.63 -10.06
C ARG A 398 27.05 -23.94 -11.24
N ASP A 399 28.35 -23.79 -11.04
CA ASP A 399 29.36 -24.30 -11.96
C ASP A 399 29.43 -25.83 -11.78
N GLU A 400 28.63 -26.55 -12.57
CA GLU A 400 28.55 -28.02 -12.57
C GLU A 400 29.87 -28.71 -12.98
N THR A 401 30.92 -27.96 -13.34
CA THR A 401 32.23 -28.52 -13.68
C THR A 401 33.23 -28.59 -12.52
N ALA A 402 32.91 -28.01 -11.36
CA ALA A 402 33.83 -27.99 -10.21
C ALA A 402 33.60 -29.12 -9.17
N GLU A 403 32.56 -29.95 -9.31
CA GLU A 403 32.22 -30.99 -8.31
C GLU A 403 32.89 -32.36 -8.52
N ALA A 404 33.80 -32.52 -9.49
CA ALA A 404 34.51 -33.78 -9.69
C ALA A 404 35.91 -33.84 -9.03
N GLU A 405 36.52 -32.72 -8.65
CA GLU A 405 37.89 -32.71 -8.10
C GLU A 405 38.04 -31.61 -7.03
N GLY A 406 37.77 -31.89 -5.75
CA GLY A 406 38.05 -30.86 -4.74
C GLY A 406 37.60 -31.03 -3.30
N LEU A 407 37.01 -32.16 -2.87
CA LEU A 407 36.54 -32.30 -1.49
C LEU A 407 37.48 -33.08 -0.55
N GLU A 408 38.61 -33.60 -1.03
CA GLU A 408 39.60 -34.30 -0.18
C GLU A 408 40.50 -33.39 0.68
N PRO A 409 40.91 -32.16 0.26
CA PRO A 409 41.80 -31.33 1.10
C PRO A 409 41.10 -30.70 2.32
N TRP A 410 39.77 -30.55 2.30
CA TRP A 410 39.04 -29.87 3.37
C TRP A 410 38.77 -30.78 4.58
N LEU A 411 38.60 -32.08 4.36
CA LEU A 411 38.36 -33.08 5.43
C LEU A 411 39.58 -33.31 6.33
N GLN A 412 40.80 -32.94 5.91
CA GLN A 412 42.01 -33.06 6.73
C GLN A 412 42.23 -31.87 7.67
N THR A 413 41.55 -30.74 7.48
CA THR A 413 41.84 -29.50 8.23
C THR A 413 40.99 -29.34 9.50
N MET A 414 39.92 -30.14 9.68
CA MET A 414 39.09 -30.10 10.90
C MET A 414 39.41 -31.19 11.94
N ASN A 415 40.50 -31.95 11.75
CA ASN A 415 40.97 -32.86 12.79
C ASN A 415 41.90 -32.12 13.79
N LEU A 416 41.31 -31.27 14.62
CA LEU A 416 41.91 -30.83 15.87
C LEU A 416 41.25 -31.60 17.00
N GLY A 417 42.05 -32.45 17.63
CA GLY A 417 41.59 -33.53 18.46
C GLY A 417 41.05 -33.11 19.82
N VAL A 418 40.19 -33.96 20.34
CA VAL A 418 40.05 -34.19 21.78
C VAL A 418 40.10 -35.70 21.98
N SER A 419 41.31 -36.17 22.26
CA SER A 419 41.56 -37.42 22.96
C SER A 419 41.63 -37.08 24.45
N GLY A 420 40.83 -37.75 25.27
CA GLY A 420 40.93 -37.66 26.72
C GLY A 420 39.62 -37.90 27.44
N ALA A 421 39.20 -39.16 27.50
CA ALA A 421 38.30 -39.61 28.56
C ALA A 421 39.06 -39.62 29.90
N PRO A 422 38.37 -39.32 31.01
CA PRO A 422 38.54 -40.11 32.20
C PRO A 422 37.22 -40.75 32.63
N GLN A 423 37.39 -41.95 33.17
CA GLN A 423 36.39 -42.85 33.73
C GLN A 423 35.80 -42.29 35.04
N ASP A 424 34.59 -42.76 35.32
CA ASP A 424 33.99 -43.06 36.62
C ASP A 424 34.53 -42.30 37.84
N GLU A 425 33.68 -41.44 38.41
CA GLU A 425 33.53 -41.34 39.87
C GLU A 425 32.15 -40.76 40.21
N ASP A 426 31.46 -41.46 41.11
CA ASP A 426 30.17 -41.11 41.73
C ASP A 426 30.18 -39.68 42.30
N PHE A 427 29.17 -38.86 41.98
CA PHE A 427 28.84 -37.71 42.83
C PHE A 427 27.34 -37.39 42.83
N GLU A 428 26.84 -37.25 44.05
CA GLU A 428 25.45 -37.08 44.47
C GLU A 428 24.83 -35.75 44.02
N VAL A 429 23.50 -35.78 43.97
CA VAL A 429 22.58 -34.66 43.79
C VAL A 429 22.63 -33.74 45.01
N ASP A 430 22.98 -32.46 44.84
CA ASP A 430 22.32 -31.31 45.49
C ASP A 430 22.92 -29.95 45.04
N ASP A 431 22.03 -28.93 44.95
CA ASP A 431 22.28 -27.48 44.86
C ASP A 431 23.00 -26.88 43.63
N VAL A 432 22.23 -26.57 42.56
CA VAL A 432 22.54 -25.43 41.66
C VAL A 432 21.24 -24.70 41.24
N THR A 433 20.66 -23.94 42.17
CA THR A 433 19.66 -22.89 41.87
C THR A 433 20.00 -21.61 42.64
N GLN A 434 21.19 -21.04 42.42
CA GLN A 434 21.48 -19.71 43.00
C GLN A 434 22.59 -18.86 42.34
N VAL A 435 22.95 -19.12 41.08
CA VAL A 435 24.00 -18.34 40.38
C VAL A 435 23.47 -17.48 39.22
N GLU A 436 22.26 -17.73 38.70
CA GLU A 436 21.71 -16.93 37.58
C GLU A 436 20.81 -15.75 38.00
N LEU A 437 20.45 -15.60 39.28
CA LEU A 437 19.62 -14.48 39.75
C LEU A 437 20.41 -13.24 40.22
N ASP A 438 21.73 -13.34 40.36
CA ASP A 438 22.57 -12.23 40.89
C ASP A 438 23.27 -11.40 39.79
N LEU A 439 23.18 -11.81 38.51
CA LEU A 439 23.75 -11.07 37.39
C LEU A 439 22.81 -9.98 36.82
N VAL A 440 21.49 -10.12 37.01
CA VAL A 440 20.49 -9.16 36.51
C VAL A 440 20.29 -7.97 37.45
N ALA A 441 20.62 -8.12 38.74
CA ALA A 441 20.46 -7.05 39.75
C ALA A 441 21.61 -6.02 39.78
N LYS A 442 22.72 -6.22 39.05
CA LYS A 442 23.90 -5.32 39.08
C LYS A 442 24.09 -4.40 37.88
N GLN A 443 23.20 -4.43 36.87
CA GLN A 443 23.28 -3.54 35.71
C GLN A 443 22.19 -2.45 35.65
N GLY A 444 21.28 -2.38 36.64
CA GLY A 444 20.15 -1.44 36.66
C GLY A 444 20.35 -0.13 37.44
N THR A 445 21.48 0.07 38.12
CA THR A 445 21.70 1.23 39.00
C THR A 445 23.00 1.94 38.68
N ARG A 446 23.02 2.74 37.61
CA ARG A 446 24.13 3.68 37.39
C ARG A 446 23.81 4.93 36.55
N ASN A 447 22.57 5.40 36.55
CA ASN A 447 22.22 6.66 35.86
C ASN A 447 21.05 7.41 36.51
N ILE A 448 21.01 7.56 37.84
CA ILE A 448 20.22 8.59 38.52
C ILE A 448 20.97 8.97 39.80
N GLU A 449 21.97 9.86 39.71
CA GLU A 449 22.51 10.60 40.85
C GLU A 449 23.45 11.70 40.33
N GLN A 450 22.86 12.74 39.72
CA GLN A 450 23.50 14.05 39.52
C GLN A 450 22.46 15.08 39.06
N ALA A 451 21.55 15.45 39.97
CA ALA A 451 20.77 16.68 39.88
C ALA A 451 20.08 16.93 41.24
N ASP A 452 20.87 17.22 42.27
CA ASP A 452 20.37 17.83 43.51
C ASP A 452 21.30 18.98 43.87
N GLU A 453 20.97 20.17 43.39
CA GLU A 453 21.49 21.43 43.93
C GLU A 453 20.27 22.35 44.20
N PRO A 454 20.04 22.77 45.45
CA PRO A 454 18.81 23.45 45.82
C PRO A 454 18.81 24.92 45.36
N LEU A 455 17.73 25.31 44.69
CA LEU A 455 17.40 26.69 44.39
C LEU A 455 17.37 27.52 45.67
N ARG A 456 18.34 28.43 45.79
CA ARG A 456 18.34 29.49 46.80
C ARG A 456 17.17 30.45 46.55
N SER A 457 16.29 30.49 47.55
CA SER A 457 15.38 31.56 47.88
C SER A 457 16.01 32.95 47.70
N SER A 458 15.42 33.76 46.82
CA SER A 458 15.51 35.22 46.86
C SER A 458 14.10 35.77 47.06
N ALA A 459 13.73 35.92 48.32
CA ALA A 459 12.65 36.80 48.73
C ALA A 459 13.23 38.21 48.86
N ASP A 460 12.74 39.13 48.02
CA ASP A 460 12.92 40.57 48.24
C ASP A 460 11.99 41.02 49.38
N PRO A 461 12.49 41.78 50.37
CA PRO A 461 11.66 42.38 51.40
C PRO A 461 11.08 43.72 50.92
N LEU A 462 9.75 43.82 50.94
CA LEU A 462 9.07 45.10 51.00
C LEU A 462 9.44 45.79 52.33
N GLY A 463 9.99 47.00 52.22
CA GLY A 463 10.12 47.90 53.35
C GLY A 463 8.77 48.44 53.81
N ALA A 464 8.50 48.27 55.10
CA ALA A 464 8.07 49.30 56.03
C ALA A 464 8.70 49.00 57.39
#